data_AF-A0A0B1TA82-F1
#
_entry.id   AF-A0A0B1TA82-F1
#
_cell.length_a   1.000
_cell.length_b   1.000
_cell.length_c   1.000
_cell.angle_alpha   90.00
_cell.angle_beta   90.00
_cell.angle_gamma   90.00
#
_symmetry.space_group_name_H-M   'P 1'
#
loop_
_entity.id
_entity.type
_entity.pdbx_description
1 polymer ?
#
loop_
_entity_poly.entity_id
_entity_poly.type
_entity_poly.pdbx_seq_one_letter_code
_entity_poly.pdbx_strand_id
1 'polypeptide(L)'
;MYEKGLSFYSDQCVDLFGPEYTLTSTYQNVAAVLQKYGGADAYRGTKVAFPNGSIDPWKSLGLLQSNSANNVDAFIIEGTAHCADMYPASPNDLSSLTNARTRLKSHLNDWITEVLSSE
;
A
#
# COMPACT_ATOMS: atom_id res chain seq x y z
N MET A 1 18.50 8.51 22.67
CA MET A 1 17.95 7.28 23.29
C MET A 1 17.31 6.31 22.28
N TYR A 2 16.97 6.74 21.06
CA TYR A 2 16.40 5.88 20.01
C TYR A 2 17.43 5.12 19.14
N GLU A 3 18.70 5.51 19.14
CA GLU A 3 19.73 4.85 18.30
C GLU A 3 20.00 3.39 18.68
N LYS A 4 19.81 3.00 19.95
CA LYS A 4 20.11 1.63 20.41
C LYS A 4 19.17 0.57 19.86
N GLY A 5 17.95 0.95 19.46
CA GLY A 5 16.97 -0.01 18.95
C GLY A 5 17.25 -0.42 17.52
N LEU A 6 17.47 0.56 16.63
CA LEU A 6 17.65 0.31 15.20
C LEU A 6 18.97 -0.40 14.89
N SER A 7 20.05 -0.05 15.60
CA SER A 7 21.35 -0.73 15.42
C SER A 7 21.25 -2.21 15.75
N PHE A 8 20.59 -2.59 16.84
CA PHE A 8 20.40 -4.00 17.22
C PHE A 8 19.70 -4.84 16.14
N TYR A 9 18.68 -4.28 15.47
CA TYR A 9 18.03 -4.99 14.36
C TYR A 9 18.89 -5.02 13.10
N SER A 10 19.63 -3.94 12.82
CA SER A 10 20.58 -3.94 11.70
C SER A 10 21.71 -4.94 11.90
N ASP A 11 22.24 -5.08 13.11
CA ASP A 11 23.31 -6.02 13.41
C ASP A 11 22.84 -7.47 13.20
N GLN A 12 21.60 -7.79 13.58
CA GLN A 12 21.00 -9.09 13.26
C GLN A 12 20.88 -9.34 11.76
N CYS A 13 20.57 -8.32 10.95
CA CYS A 13 20.56 -8.48 9.50
C CYS A 13 21.94 -8.83 8.96
N VAL A 14 22.99 -8.21 9.51
CA VAL A 14 24.38 -8.53 9.15
C VAL A 14 24.73 -9.96 9.53
N ASP A 15 24.41 -10.38 10.76
CA ASP A 15 24.72 -11.71 11.27
C ASP A 15 24.00 -12.83 10.49
N LEU A 16 22.75 -12.59 10.06
CA LEU A 16 21.92 -13.59 9.40
C LEU A 16 22.11 -13.64 7.88
N PHE A 17 22.28 -12.48 7.23
CA PHE A 17 22.21 -12.37 5.77
C PHE A 17 23.54 -11.98 5.13
N GLY A 18 24.49 -11.41 5.88
CA GLY A 18 25.83 -11.09 5.39
C GLY A 18 26.28 -9.64 5.67
N PRO A 19 27.59 -9.36 5.56
CA PRO A 19 28.19 -8.07 5.88
C PRO A 19 27.68 -6.89 5.04
N GLU A 20 27.03 -7.14 3.91
CA GLU A 20 26.43 -6.13 3.04
C GLU A 20 25.09 -5.59 3.56
N TYR A 21 24.40 -6.29 4.47
CA TYR A 21 23.07 -5.92 4.99
C TYR A 21 23.13 -4.92 6.15
N THR A 22 23.96 -3.89 5.99
CA THR A 22 24.16 -2.81 6.97
C THR A 22 23.01 -1.79 7.00
N LEU A 23 22.98 -0.97 8.05
CA LEU A 23 22.07 0.17 8.13
C LEU A 23 22.31 1.17 6.99
N THR A 24 23.56 1.34 6.55
CA THR A 24 23.91 2.20 5.41
C THR A 24 23.30 1.70 4.10
N SER A 25 23.44 0.42 3.78
CA SER A 25 22.85 -0.15 2.57
C SER A 25 21.32 -0.14 2.64
N THR A 26 20.75 -0.36 3.83
CA THR A 26 19.31 -0.24 4.07
C THR A 26 18.80 1.16 3.72
N TYR A 27 19.43 2.22 4.22
CA TYR A 27 19.03 3.59 3.88
C TYR A 27 19.18 3.91 2.40
N GLN A 28 20.26 3.44 1.76
CA GLN A 28 20.46 3.60 0.31
C GLN A 28 19.34 2.91 -0.48
N ASN A 29 18.95 1.70 -0.08
CA ASN A 29 17.88 0.95 -0.73
C ASN A 29 16.51 1.61 -0.53
N VAL A 30 16.22 2.11 0.67
CA VAL A 30 14.99 2.89 0.93
C VAL A 30 14.95 4.13 0.05
N ALA A 31 16.05 4.88 -0.04
CA ALA A 31 16.15 6.05 -0.90
C ALA A 31 15.94 5.70 -2.39
N ALA A 32 16.52 4.60 -2.86
CA ALA A 32 16.34 4.13 -4.23
C ALA A 32 14.87 3.75 -4.53
N VAL A 33 14.18 3.08 -3.60
CA VAL A 33 12.75 2.75 -3.71
C VAL A 33 11.90 4.03 -3.74
N LEU A 34 12.17 4.98 -2.85
CA LEU A 34 11.46 6.27 -2.83
C LEU A 34 11.69 7.07 -4.11
N GLN A 35 12.92 7.11 -4.62
CA GLN A 35 13.23 7.77 -5.89
C GLN A 35 12.44 7.14 -7.03
N LYS A 36 12.40 5.80 -7.10
CA LYS A 36 11.73 5.08 -8.18
C LYS A 36 10.21 5.19 -8.11
N TYR A 37 9.61 4.96 -6.95
CA TYR A 37 8.16 4.79 -6.80
C TYR A 37 7.44 5.99 -6.17
N GLY A 38 8.17 6.90 -5.52
CA GLY A 38 7.63 8.13 -4.92
C GLY A 38 7.02 7.97 -3.51
N GLY A 39 6.92 6.74 -2.99
CA GLY A 39 6.33 6.50 -1.67
C GLY A 39 4.85 6.92 -1.60
N ALA A 40 4.36 7.15 -0.38
CA ALA A 40 2.97 7.54 -0.14
C ALA A 40 2.63 8.97 -0.63
N ASP A 41 3.62 9.87 -0.64
CA ASP A 41 3.39 11.30 -0.89
C ASP A 41 3.61 11.72 -2.36
N ALA A 42 4.37 10.94 -3.14
CA ALA A 42 4.77 11.30 -4.50
C ALA A 42 4.58 10.14 -5.50
N TYR A 43 3.59 9.27 -5.26
CA TYR A 43 3.22 8.19 -6.16
C TYR A 43 2.85 8.72 -7.57
N ARG A 44 3.36 8.06 -8.61
CA ARG A 44 3.23 8.49 -10.02
C ARG A 44 2.60 7.44 -10.94
N GLY A 45 2.16 6.30 -10.40
CA GLY A 45 1.49 5.29 -11.20
C GLY A 45 0.09 5.74 -11.63
N THR A 46 -0.52 4.95 -12.50
CA THR A 46 -1.87 5.17 -13.02
C THR A 46 -2.74 3.94 -12.83
N LYS A 47 -4.07 4.12 -12.78
CA LYS A 47 -5.06 3.04 -12.65
C LYS A 47 -4.78 2.12 -11.45
N VAL A 48 -4.74 2.71 -10.25
CA VAL A 48 -4.50 1.98 -8.99
C VAL A 48 -5.49 2.40 -7.92
N ALA A 49 -6.02 1.42 -7.20
CA ALA A 49 -6.81 1.65 -5.99
C ALA A 49 -5.98 1.35 -4.73
N PHE A 50 -6.02 2.25 -3.75
CA PHE A 50 -5.37 2.14 -2.43
C PHE A 50 -6.44 2.07 -1.32
N PRO A 51 -7.08 0.91 -1.11
CA PRO A 51 -7.94 0.68 0.04
C PRO A 51 -7.09 0.60 1.31
N ASN A 52 -7.50 1.31 2.36
CA ASN A 52 -6.85 1.23 3.68
C ASN A 52 -7.89 1.02 4.78
N GLY A 53 -7.64 0.10 5.70
CA GLY A 53 -8.51 -0.11 6.86
C GLY A 53 -8.37 1.03 7.88
N SER A 54 -9.49 1.53 8.41
CA SER A 54 -9.47 2.60 9.42
C SER A 54 -8.77 2.22 10.73
N ILE A 55 -8.75 0.95 11.11
CA ILE A 55 -8.06 0.46 12.33
C ILE A 55 -6.73 -0.23 12.01
N ASP A 56 -6.34 -0.28 10.73
CA ASP A 56 -5.04 -0.82 10.32
C ASP A 56 -3.92 0.17 10.66
N PRO A 57 -2.94 -0.19 11.52
CA PRO A 57 -1.82 0.70 11.81
C PRO A 57 -0.98 1.02 10.56
N TRP A 58 -0.96 0.12 9.56
CA TRP A 58 -0.20 0.30 8.33
C TRP A 58 -0.74 1.41 7.43
N LYS A 59 -2.00 1.84 7.62
CA LYS A 59 -2.62 2.92 6.82
C LYS A 59 -1.78 4.20 6.84
N SER A 60 -1.05 4.44 7.94
CA SER A 60 -0.19 5.61 8.11
C SER A 60 0.99 5.67 7.14
N LEU A 61 1.37 4.52 6.56
CA LEU A 61 2.42 4.39 5.54
C LEU A 61 1.86 4.26 4.13
N GLY A 62 0.53 4.20 3.98
CA GLY A 62 -0.16 4.07 2.70
C GLY A 62 -0.47 5.42 2.05
N LEU A 63 -0.90 5.38 0.79
CA LEU A 63 -1.40 6.55 0.08
C LEU A 63 -2.85 6.83 0.50
N LEU A 64 -3.10 8.02 1.03
CA LEU A 64 -4.40 8.41 1.62
C LEU A 64 -5.18 9.45 0.80
N GLN A 65 -4.59 9.97 -0.29
CA GLN A 65 -5.18 11.02 -1.12
C GLN A 65 -5.26 10.56 -2.57
N SER A 66 -6.46 10.56 -3.15
CA SER A 66 -6.66 10.19 -4.56
C SER A 66 -5.98 11.18 -5.51
N ASN A 67 -5.63 10.69 -6.70
CA ASN A 67 -5.19 11.52 -7.82
C ASN A 67 -6.01 11.13 -9.07
N SER A 68 -7.09 11.87 -9.29
CA SER A 68 -8.01 11.63 -10.41
C SER A 68 -7.37 11.84 -11.77
N ALA A 69 -6.33 12.68 -11.90
CA ALA A 69 -5.64 12.89 -13.17
C ALA A 69 -4.91 11.63 -13.66
N ASN A 70 -4.56 10.73 -12.72
CA ASN A 70 -3.88 9.47 -13.01
C ASN A 70 -4.78 8.24 -12.83
N ASN A 71 -6.10 8.42 -12.62
CA ASN A 71 -7.01 7.34 -12.21
C ASN A 71 -6.49 6.57 -10.96
N VAL A 72 -5.95 7.31 -9.99
CA VAL A 72 -5.51 6.75 -8.70
C VAL A 72 -6.56 7.06 -7.65
N ASP A 73 -7.04 6.02 -6.97
CA ASP A 73 -8.12 6.11 -6.01
C ASP A 73 -7.74 5.59 -4.64
N ALA A 74 -7.58 6.47 -3.65
CA ALA A 74 -7.29 6.10 -2.27
C ALA A 74 -8.50 6.35 -1.37
N PHE A 75 -8.81 5.39 -0.52
CA PHE A 75 -9.97 5.50 0.36
C PHE A 75 -9.82 4.66 1.63
N ILE A 76 -10.48 5.12 2.69
CA ILE A 76 -10.56 4.40 3.96
C ILE A 76 -11.79 3.49 3.96
N ILE A 77 -11.59 2.27 4.47
CA ILE A 77 -12.64 1.32 4.78
C ILE A 77 -12.87 1.38 6.30
N GLU A 78 -13.98 2.01 6.69
CA GLU A 78 -14.32 2.20 8.10
C GLU A 78 -14.59 0.88 8.81
N GLY A 79 -14.06 0.73 10.03
CA GLY A 79 -14.19 -0.46 10.87
C GLY A 79 -13.35 -1.67 10.49
N THR A 80 -12.49 -1.59 9.46
CA THR A 80 -11.68 -2.75 9.02
C THR A 80 -10.20 -2.63 9.31
N ALA A 81 -9.58 -3.79 9.52
CA ALA A 81 -8.15 -3.96 9.72
C ALA A 81 -7.42 -4.29 8.40
N HIS A 82 -6.20 -4.79 8.53
CA HIS A 82 -5.28 -5.04 7.43
C HIS A 82 -5.89 -5.89 6.31
N CYS A 83 -5.94 -5.30 5.11
CA CYS A 83 -6.36 -5.93 3.85
C CYS A 83 -7.71 -6.68 3.93
N ALA A 84 -8.66 -6.15 4.70
CA ALA A 84 -9.94 -6.83 4.93
C ALA A 84 -10.73 -7.08 3.62
N ASP A 85 -10.59 -6.18 2.65
CA ASP A 85 -11.18 -6.24 1.31
C ASP A 85 -10.77 -7.48 0.51
N MET A 86 -9.59 -8.04 0.79
CA MET A 86 -9.05 -9.22 0.10
C MET A 86 -9.59 -10.57 0.60
N TYR A 87 -10.23 -10.61 1.77
CA TYR A 87 -10.87 -11.84 2.25
C TYR A 87 -12.15 -12.15 1.49
N PRO A 88 -12.60 -13.43 1.46
CA PRO A 88 -13.90 -13.79 0.92
C PRO A 88 -15.04 -12.99 1.57
N ALA A 89 -16.07 -12.70 0.78
CA ALA A 89 -17.25 -12.01 1.28
C ALA A 89 -17.99 -12.84 2.34
N SER A 90 -18.52 -12.16 3.35
CA SER A 90 -19.28 -12.74 4.45
C SER A 90 -20.61 -11.98 4.62
N PRO A 91 -21.70 -12.66 5.00
CA PRO A 91 -22.96 -12.00 5.36
C PRO A 91 -22.83 -11.02 6.53
N ASN A 92 -21.78 -11.17 7.35
CA ASN A 92 -21.52 -10.34 8.52
C ASN A 92 -20.59 -9.15 8.22
N ASP A 93 -20.22 -8.93 6.95
CA ASP A 93 -19.34 -7.83 6.59
C ASP A 93 -19.99 -6.48 6.84
N LEU A 94 -19.18 -5.52 7.31
CA LEU A 94 -19.60 -4.14 7.43
C LEU A 94 -20.03 -3.59 6.05
N SER A 95 -21.01 -2.68 6.05
CA SER A 95 -21.45 -2.03 4.81
C SER A 95 -20.29 -1.28 4.12
N SER A 96 -19.38 -0.68 4.88
CA SER A 96 -18.15 -0.05 4.39
C SER A 96 -17.28 -1.02 3.58
N LEU A 97 -17.11 -2.26 4.06
CA LEU A 97 -16.33 -3.30 3.39
C LEU A 97 -17.01 -3.80 2.12
N THR A 98 -18.32 -4.03 2.17
CA THR A 98 -19.10 -4.41 0.98
C THR A 98 -19.07 -3.32 -0.10
N ASN A 99 -19.18 -2.06 0.30
CA ASN A 99 -19.07 -0.90 -0.60
C ASN A 99 -17.66 -0.78 -1.19
N ALA A 100 -16.62 -0.99 -0.39
CA ALA A 100 -15.24 -0.99 -0.86
C ALA A 100 -15.00 -2.05 -1.94
N ARG A 101 -15.45 -3.29 -1.74
CA ARG A 101 -15.34 -4.35 -2.75
C ARG A 101 -16.12 -4.03 -4.02
N THR A 102 -17.28 -3.39 -3.89
CA THR A 102 -18.07 -2.94 -5.06
C THR A 102 -17.31 -1.86 -5.85
N ARG A 103 -16.72 -0.88 -5.15
CA ARG A 103 -15.87 0.17 -5.75
C ARG A 103 -14.65 -0.41 -6.47
N LEU A 104 -13.94 -1.34 -5.84
CA LEU A 104 -12.80 -2.05 -6.45
C LEU A 104 -13.22 -2.82 -7.71
N LYS A 105 -14.35 -3.54 -7.64
CA LYS A 105 -14.89 -4.26 -8.81
C LYS A 105 -15.27 -3.33 -9.95
N SER A 106 -15.79 -2.13 -9.66
CA SER A 106 -16.06 -1.11 -10.68
C SER A 106 -14.78 -0.70 -11.41
N HIS A 107 -13.73 -0.34 -10.66
CA HIS A 107 -12.43 0.01 -11.26
C HIS A 107 -11.88 -1.09 -12.16
N LEU A 108 -11.94 -2.36 -11.70
CA LEU A 108 -11.51 -3.50 -12.51
C LEU A 108 -12.31 -3.62 -13.81
N ASN A 109 -13.64 -3.51 -13.73
CA ASN A 109 -14.50 -3.57 -14.92
C ASN A 109 -14.18 -2.43 -15.90
N ASP A 110 -14.01 -1.21 -15.40
CA ASP A 110 -13.72 -0.03 -16.22
C ASP A 110 -12.38 -0.20 -16.95
N TRP A 111 -11.32 -0.61 -16.23
CA TRP A 111 -9.99 -0.77 -16.82
C TRP A 111 -9.92 -1.93 -17.81
N ILE A 112 -10.62 -3.05 -17.54
CA ILE A 112 -10.69 -4.16 -18.49
C ILE A 112 -11.47 -3.73 -19.75
N THR A 113 -12.60 -3.05 -19.58
CA THR A 113 -13.44 -2.60 -20.70
C THR A 113 -12.71 -1.61 -21.59
N GLU A 114 -11.96 -0.67 -21.00
CA GLU A 114 -11.13 0.29 -21.72
C GLU A 114 -10.12 -0.41 -22.63
N VAL A 115 -9.43 -1.43 -22.12
CA VAL A 115 -8.47 -2.21 -22.91
C VAL A 115 -9.20 -2.94 -24.05
N LEU A 116 -10.30 -3.63 -23.76
CA LEU A 116 -11.06 -4.38 -24.77
C LEU A 116 -11.73 -3.51 -25.83
N SER A 117 -12.00 -2.24 -25.53
CA SER A 117 -12.60 -1.28 -26.48
C SER A 117 -11.57 -0.49 -27.28
N SER A 118 -10.28 -0.66 -26.95
CA SER A 118 -9.16 -0.01 -27.64
C SER A 118 -8.55 -0.86 -28.76
N GLU A 119 -9.07 -2.09 -28.95
CA GLU A 119 -8.84 -2.97 -30.10
C GLU A 119 -9.93 -2.81 -31.16
#